data_AF-A0A2N4YR40-F1
#
_entry.id   AF-A0A2N4YR40-F1
#
_cell.length_a   1.000
_cell.length_b   1.000
_cell.length_c   1.000
_cell.angle_alpha   90.00
_cell.angle_beta   90.00
_cell.angle_gamma   90.00
#
_symmetry.space_group_name_H-M   'P 1'
#
loop_
_entity.id
_entity.type
_entity.pdbx_description
1 polymer ?
#
loop_
_entity_poly.entity_id
_entity_poly.type
_entity_poly.pdbx_seq_one_letter_code
_entity_poly.pdbx_strand_id
1 'polypeptide(L)' 'HEGPLGTGHLGDLPLLVVNDAGVADQPIIAPRLKTLNEVKGKALMVHVGGDNMADNPQPLGGGGERFACGVIK' A
#
# COMPACT_ATOMS: atom_id res chain seq x y z
N HIS A 1 8.92 -8.07 2.08
CA HIS A 1 7.50 -7.69 1.88
C HIS A 1 6.68 -8.70 2.65
N GLU A 2 6.01 -8.31 3.74
CA GLU A 2 5.29 -9.28 4.61
C GLU A 2 3.88 -8.81 5.00
N GLY A 3 3.39 -7.75 4.35
CA GLY A 3 2.05 -7.24 4.54
C GLY A 3 1.82 -6.47 5.86
N PRO A 4 0.59 -5.97 6.07
CA PRO A 4 0.27 -4.99 7.10
C PRO A 4 0.33 -5.52 8.55
N LEU A 5 0.35 -6.85 8.71
CA LEU A 5 0.43 -7.53 10.02
C LEU A 5 1.76 -8.24 10.23
N GLY A 6 2.62 -8.33 9.21
CA GLY A 6 3.90 -9.01 9.26
C GLY A 6 5.02 -8.14 9.84
N THR A 7 6.25 -8.65 9.75
CA THR A 7 7.47 -7.99 10.23
C THR A 7 8.27 -7.28 9.12
N GLY A 8 7.72 -7.25 7.90
CA GLY A 8 8.27 -6.56 6.73
C GLY A 8 8.19 -5.02 6.81
N HIS A 9 8.15 -4.35 5.67
CA HIS A 9 8.25 -2.89 5.65
C HIS A 9 7.10 -2.25 6.44
N LEU A 10 7.41 -1.15 7.14
CA LEU A 10 6.39 -0.44 7.94
C LEU A 10 5.29 0.19 7.07
N GLY A 11 5.60 0.47 5.81
CA GLY A 11 4.66 1.01 4.82
C GLY A 11 3.87 -0.05 4.05
N ASP A 12 3.97 -1.34 4.39
CA ASP A 12 3.13 -2.38 3.78
C ASP A 12 1.67 -2.15 4.26
N LEU A 13 0.78 -1.75 3.35
CA LEU A 13 -0.63 -1.45 3.64
C LEU A 13 -1.55 -2.55 3.09
N PRO A 14 -2.82 -2.67 3.55
CA PRO A 14 -3.81 -3.47 2.86
C PRO A 14 -4.03 -3.00 1.41
N LEU A 15 -4.49 -3.91 0.55
CA LEU A 15 -4.75 -3.63 -0.87
C LEU A 15 -5.83 -2.54 -1.02
N LEU A 16 -5.62 -1.63 -1.98
CA LEU A 16 -6.64 -0.71 -2.46
C LEU A 16 -7.52 -1.43 -3.48
N VAL A 17 -8.81 -1.60 -3.18
CA VAL A 17 -9.78 -2.21 -4.11
C VAL A 17 -10.52 -1.11 -4.87
N VAL A 18 -10.58 -1.28 -6.19
CA VAL A 18 -11.31 -0.39 -7.11
C VAL A 18 -12.50 -1.19 -7.66
N ASN A 19 -13.69 -0.60 -7.65
CA ASN A 19 -14.89 -1.22 -8.22
C ASN A 19 -14.94 -1.06 -9.75
N ASP A 20 -15.92 -1.70 -10.40
CA ASP A 20 -16.09 -1.68 -11.86
C ASP A 20 -16.36 -0.28 -12.45
N ALA A 21 -16.75 0.69 -11.62
CA ALA A 21 -16.92 2.09 -12.00
C ALA A 21 -15.62 2.90 -11.88
N GLY A 22 -14.50 2.28 -11.50
CA GLY A 22 -13.21 2.94 -11.33
C GLY A 22 -13.08 3.72 -10.02
N VAL A 23 -13.92 3.43 -9.02
CA VAL A 23 -13.95 4.15 -7.74
C VAL A 23 -13.35 3.28 -6.63
N ALA A 24 -12.48 3.90 -5.83
CA ALA A 24 -11.92 3.31 -4.61
C ALA A 24 -12.40 4.12 -3.40
N ASP A 25 -13.46 3.64 -2.74
CA ASP A 25 -14.12 4.32 -1.61
C ASP A 25 -14.10 3.50 -0.31
N GLN A 26 -13.49 2.32 -0.33
CA GLN A 26 -13.38 1.45 0.83
C GLN A 26 -12.24 1.92 1.75
N PRO A 27 -12.52 2.20 3.05
CA PRO A 27 -11.47 2.57 3.98
C PRO A 27 -10.59 1.36 4.31
N ILE A 28 -9.28 1.59 4.37
CA ILE A 28 -8.29 0.60 4.80
C ILE A 28 -7.68 1.01 6.15
N ILE A 29 -7.30 0.03 6.95
CA ILE A 29 -6.69 0.24 8.26
C ILE A 29 -5.26 -0.27 8.22
N ALA A 30 -4.29 0.59 8.57
CA ALA A 30 -2.87 0.25 8.69
C ALA A 30 -2.49 0.14 10.18
N PRO A 31 -2.63 -1.05 10.81
CA PRO A 31 -2.59 -1.17 12.26
C PRO A 31 -1.21 -0.89 12.86
N ARG A 32 -0.14 -0.94 12.05
CA ARG A 32 1.24 -0.67 12.50
C ARG A 32 1.57 0.83 12.54
N LEU A 33 0.87 1.66 11.78
CA LEU A 33 1.02 3.12 11.79
C LEU A 33 0.09 3.71 12.85
N LYS A 34 0.64 4.37 13.87
CA LYS A 34 -0.15 4.80 15.04
C LYS A 34 -0.53 6.27 14.99
N THR A 35 0.24 7.07 14.27
CA THR A 35 0.12 8.52 14.23
C THR A 35 0.38 9.05 12.82
N LEU A 36 -0.23 10.20 12.49
CA LEU A 36 0.02 10.86 11.20
C LEU A 36 1.45 11.38 11.04
N ASN A 37 2.15 11.64 12.15
CA ASN A 37 3.53 12.11 12.12
C ASN A 37 4.50 11.07 11.53
N GLU A 38 4.19 9.76 11.66
CA GLU A 38 5.02 8.68 11.10
C GLU A 38 5.06 8.71 9.56
N VAL A 39 4.00 9.24 8.94
CA VAL A 39 3.85 9.30 7.48
C VAL A 39 3.99 10.71 6.91
N LYS A 40 4.15 11.73 7.77
CA LYS A 40 4.35 13.11 7.34
C LYS A 40 5.62 13.26 6.49
N GLY A 41 5.50 13.90 5.34
CA GLY A 41 6.58 14.06 4.38
C GLY A 41 6.94 12.79 3.59
N LYS A 42 6.17 11.71 3.74
CA LYS A 42 6.28 10.49 2.91
C LYS A 42 5.31 10.56 1.73
N ALA A 43 5.52 9.67 0.76
CA ALA A 43 4.62 9.50 -0.38
C ALA A 43 3.73 8.28 -0.18
N LEU A 44 2.44 8.43 -0.47
CA LEU A 44 1.52 7.32 -0.68
C LEU A 44 1.54 6.94 -2.17
N MET A 45 1.76 5.66 -2.45
CA MET A 45 1.93 5.14 -3.81
C MET A 45 0.81 4.15 -4.13
N VAL A 46 0.26 4.23 -5.34
CA VAL A 46 -0.65 3.23 -5.91
C VAL A 46 0.06 2.58 -7.09
N HIS A 47 0.20 1.27 -7.03
CA HIS A 47 0.80 0.46 -8.09
C HIS A 47 -0.25 0.03 -9.12
N VAL A 48 0.19 -0.37 -10.31
CA VAL A 48 -0.69 -0.88 -11.38
C VAL A 48 -1.17 -2.30 -11.07
N GLY A 49 -0.29 -3.14 -10.51
CA GLY A 49 -0.58 -4.51 -10.13
C GLY A 49 -1.21 -4.64 -8.75
N GLY A 50 -1.52 -5.88 -8.39
CA GLY A 50 -1.93 -6.24 -7.03
C GLY A 50 -0.74 -6.35 -6.07
N ASP A 51 -1.02 -6.91 -4.89
CA ASP A 51 0.01 -7.16 -3.88
C ASP A 51 -0.29 -8.49 -3.17
N ASN A 52 0.56 -9.50 -3.39
CA ASN A 52 0.45 -10.81 -2.73
C ASN A 52 1.10 -10.84 -1.33
N MET A 53 1.60 -9.71 -0.84
CA MET A 53 2.24 -9.52 0.46
C MET A 53 3.51 -10.35 0.66
N ALA A 54 4.16 -10.79 -0.42
CA ALA A 54 5.42 -11.52 -0.42
C ALA A 54 6.38 -11.02 -1.51
N ASP A 55 7.68 -11.35 -1.38
CA ASP A 55 8.69 -11.05 -2.41
C ASP A 55 8.85 -12.19 -3.44
N ASN A 56 8.10 -13.29 -3.29
CA ASN A 56 8.09 -14.41 -4.21
C ASN A 56 6.64 -14.70 -4.65
N PRO A 57 6.38 -14.93 -5.95
CA PRO A 57 7.34 -15.08 -7.06
C PRO A 57 7.92 -13.78 -7.61
N GLN A 58 7.39 -12.62 -7.20
CA GLN A 58 7.85 -11.31 -7.69
C GLN A 58 8.12 -10.38 -6.50
N PRO A 59 9.12 -9.49 -6.59
CA PRO A 59 9.42 -8.53 -5.54
C PRO A 59 8.22 -7.63 -5.21
N LEU A 60 8.15 -7.16 -3.96
CA LEU A 60 7.21 -6.14 -3.50
C LEU A 60 5.74 -6.49 -3.83
N GLY A 61 5.37 -7.76 -3.70
CA GLY A 61 4.00 -8.19 -3.90
C GLY A 61 3.57 -8.38 -5.35
N GLY A 62 4.43 -8.05 -6.32
CA GLY A 62 4.06 -8.03 -7.75
C GLY A 62 3.32 -6.77 -8.20
N GLY A 63 3.39 -5.67 -7.44
CA GLY A 63 2.72 -4.41 -7.79
C GLY A 63 3.23 -3.75 -9.08
N GLY A 64 4.52 -3.94 -9.40
CA GLY A 64 5.10 -3.40 -10.64
C GLY A 64 5.09 -1.87 -10.72
N GLU A 65 4.69 -1.34 -11.87
CA GLU A 65 4.68 0.10 -12.19
C GLU A 65 3.83 0.94 -11.23
N ARG A 66 4.11 2.25 -11.18
CA ARG A 66 3.46 3.20 -10.27
C ARG A 66 2.40 4.01 -11.02
N PHE A 67 1.13 3.82 -10.68
CA PHE A 67 0.00 4.49 -11.32
C PHE A 67 -0.24 5.90 -10.78
N ALA A 68 -0.20 6.07 -9.45
CA ALA A 68 -0.45 7.35 -8.80
C ALA A 68 0.42 7.54 -7.55
N CYS A 69 0.71 8.80 -7.22
CA CYS A 69 1.55 9.18 -6.07
C CYS A 69 1.03 10.48 -5.45
N GLY A 70 1.07 10.57 -4.12
CA GLY A 70 0.77 11.80 -3.39
C GLY A 70 1.64 11.97 -2.15
N VAL A 71 2.14 13.19 -1.91
CA VAL A 71 2.92 13.51 -0.70
C VAL A 71 1.98 13.85 0.45
N ILE A 72 2.18 13.20 1.59
CA ILE A 72 1.46 13.47 2.84
C ILE A 72 2.12 14.68 3.52
N LYS A 73 1.36 15.76 3.74
CA LYS A 73 1.86 17.03 4.30
C LYS A 73 1.49 17.24 5.75
#